data_AF-A0A560WC85-F1
#
_entry.id   AF-A0A560WC85-F1
#
_cell.length_a   1.000
_cell.length_b   1.000
_cell.length_c   1.000
_cell.angle_alpha   90.00
_cell.angle_beta   90.00
_cell.angle_gamma   90.00
#
_symmetry.space_group_name_H-M   'P 1'
#
loop_
_entity.id
_entity.type
_entity.pdbx_description
1 polymer ?
#
loop_
_entity_poly.entity_id
_entity_poly.type
_entity_poly.pdbx_seq_one_letter_code
_entity_poly.pdbx_strand_id
1 'polypeptide(L)'
;MARFHRLQVAAVDRLTDDSVALTLTVPPLLREEFRHVPGQHLALRRTADGQEIRRTYSICSPAPDGEAPGTLRVGVRLVEGGAFSTYALKEIDLGDELEVMTPAGRFTLPPAPGLYAAVVGGSGITPVLSIVSTLLAREPGARFCLIRSDRTTASTMFLEEVADLKDRYPDRFQLVTALSREEQQAGLPSGRLDQERLAGLLPALLPVDQVDGWFLCGPYGLVEGAERALRGLGVARSRIHQEIFHVDSGATAPAAATAPAHSTVTARLDGRGGTWPVRTGESLLDTVLRNRPDAPYACKGGVCGTCRAFLVSGEVRMDRNFALESEETEAGYVLACQSHPVTEQVELDFDR
;
A
#
# COMPACT_ATOMS: atom_id res chain seq x y z
N MET A 1 -1.62 -9.98 -15.02
CA MET A 1 -0.38 -10.59 -15.52
C MET A 1 0.79 -9.98 -14.76
N ALA A 2 1.62 -10.78 -14.09
CA ALA A 2 2.70 -10.28 -13.24
C ALA A 2 3.99 -9.98 -14.03
N ARG A 3 3.87 -9.15 -15.07
CA ARG A 3 4.98 -8.84 -15.98
C ARG A 3 5.61 -7.49 -15.61
N PHE A 4 6.94 -7.42 -15.67
CA PHE A 4 7.66 -6.15 -15.60
C PHE A 4 7.77 -5.51 -16.98
N HIS A 5 7.49 -4.22 -17.02
CA HIS A 5 7.65 -3.35 -18.17
C HIS A 5 8.71 -2.30 -17.85
N ARG A 6 9.48 -1.87 -18.85
CA ARG A 6 10.43 -0.77 -18.66
C ARG A 6 9.73 0.54 -18.90
N LEU A 7 9.69 1.39 -17.89
CA LEU A 7 9.16 2.74 -17.98
C LEU A 7 10.30 3.73 -17.76
N GLN A 8 10.31 4.81 -18.54
CA GLN A 8 11.31 5.85 -18.44
C GLN A 8 10.93 6.87 -17.36
N VAL A 9 11.89 7.32 -16.56
CA VAL A 9 11.73 8.39 -15.59
C VAL A 9 11.64 9.73 -16.33
N ALA A 10 10.46 10.34 -16.30
CA ALA A 10 10.14 11.61 -16.93
C ALA A 10 10.41 12.83 -16.03
N ALA A 11 10.41 12.64 -14.72
CA ALA A 11 10.76 13.67 -13.73
C ALA A 11 11.14 13.04 -12.39
N VAL A 12 12.05 13.72 -11.67
CA VAL A 12 12.44 13.41 -10.29
C VAL A 12 12.26 14.69 -9.47
N ASP A 13 11.20 14.75 -8.67
CA ASP A 13 10.93 15.90 -7.80
C ASP A 13 11.43 15.59 -6.39
N ARG A 14 12.33 16.42 -5.84
CA ARG A 14 12.71 16.33 -4.43
C ARG A 14 11.64 17.00 -3.59
N LEU A 15 10.87 16.20 -2.85
CA LEU A 15 9.76 16.69 -2.01
C LEU A 15 10.27 17.17 -0.64
N THR A 16 11.23 16.45 -0.07
CA THR A 16 11.88 16.74 1.22
C THR A 16 13.33 16.28 1.17
N ASP A 17 14.11 16.54 2.22
CA ASP A 17 15.49 16.03 2.35
C ASP A 17 15.58 14.49 2.31
N ASP A 18 14.47 13.80 2.61
CA ASP A 18 14.38 12.35 2.72
C ASP A 18 13.34 11.72 1.79
N SER A 19 12.86 12.44 0.78
CA SER A 19 11.87 11.88 -0.15
C SER A 19 11.85 12.51 -1.54
N VAL A 20 11.45 11.70 -2.52
CA VAL A 20 11.30 12.08 -3.93
C VAL A 20 9.95 11.63 -4.47
N ALA A 21 9.43 12.32 -5.47
CA ALA A 21 8.43 11.79 -6.37
C ALA A 21 9.06 11.44 -7.72
N LEU A 22 8.74 10.26 -8.23
CA LEU A 22 9.18 9.79 -9.54
C LEU A 22 7.98 9.81 -10.48
N THR A 23 8.11 10.53 -11.60
CA THR A 23 7.14 10.48 -12.69
C THR A 23 7.66 9.56 -13.78
N LEU A 24 6.85 8.59 -14.21
CA LEU A 24 7.20 7.56 -15.18
C LEU A 24 6.37 7.74 -16.44
N THR A 25 7.01 7.75 -17.60
CA THR A 25 6.33 7.75 -18.90
C THR A 25 5.73 6.38 -19.17
N VAL A 26 4.45 6.35 -19.53
CA VAL A 26 3.75 5.14 -19.97
C VAL A 26 3.66 5.14 -21.50
N PRO A 27 4.38 4.25 -22.20
CA PRO A 27 4.33 4.16 -23.66
C PRO A 27 2.90 3.92 -24.17
N PRO A 28 2.51 4.45 -25.35
CA PRO A 28 1.15 4.31 -25.88
C PRO A 28 0.60 2.88 -25.88
N LEU A 29 1.44 1.90 -26.22
CA LEU A 29 1.06 0.48 -26.26
C LEU A 29 0.75 -0.13 -24.90
N LEU A 30 1.23 0.47 -23.81
CA LEU A 30 1.07 -0.02 -22.44
C LEU A 30 0.03 0.75 -21.64
N ARG A 31 -0.54 1.84 -22.18
CA ARG A 31 -1.41 2.73 -21.39
C ARG A 31 -2.58 1.99 -20.76
N GLU A 32 -3.29 1.16 -21.52
CA GLU A 32 -4.43 0.41 -20.99
C GLU A 32 -4.02 -0.62 -19.91
N GLU A 33 -2.86 -1.25 -20.04
CA GLU A 33 -2.33 -2.15 -19.00
C GLU A 33 -1.97 -1.42 -17.70
N PHE A 34 -1.63 -0.13 -17.81
CA PHE A 34 -1.29 0.75 -16.71
C PHE A 34 -2.43 1.65 -16.24
N ARG A 35 -3.65 1.43 -16.73
CA ARG A 35 -4.85 2.08 -16.21
C ARG A 35 -5.05 1.66 -14.75
N HIS A 36 -5.03 2.63 -13.85
CA HIS A 36 -5.21 2.40 -12.42
C HIS A 36 -6.54 2.97 -11.90
N VAL A 37 -6.97 2.43 -10.77
CA VAL A 37 -7.99 3.05 -9.91
C VAL A 37 -7.30 3.74 -8.73
N PRO A 38 -7.92 4.76 -8.11
CA PRO A 38 -7.24 5.51 -7.06
C PRO A 38 -6.87 4.63 -5.87
N GLY A 39 -5.65 4.84 -5.35
CA GLY A 39 -5.11 4.10 -4.20
C GLY A 39 -4.35 2.82 -4.55
N GLN A 40 -4.29 2.42 -5.84
CA GLN A 40 -3.41 1.36 -6.30
C GLN A 40 -1.92 1.72 -6.23
N HIS A 41 -1.09 0.69 -6.34
CA HIS A 41 0.36 0.78 -6.26
C HIS A 41 1.07 0.08 -7.43
N LEU A 42 2.34 0.41 -7.59
CA LEU A 42 3.25 -0.21 -8.56
C LEU A 42 4.32 -0.99 -7.81
N ALA A 43 4.67 -2.18 -8.31
CA ALA A 43 5.88 -2.88 -7.87
C ALA A 43 7.05 -2.50 -8.79
N LEU A 44 8.08 -1.89 -8.22
CA LEU A 44 9.30 -1.50 -8.90
C LEU A 44 10.40 -2.50 -8.57
N ARG A 45 11.24 -2.79 -9.57
CA ARG A 45 12.38 -3.69 -9.46
C ARG A 45 13.67 -2.99 -9.85
N ARG A 46 14.72 -3.27 -9.08
CA ARG A 46 16.12 -2.99 -9.41
C ARG A 46 16.93 -4.26 -9.23
N THR A 47 17.86 -4.52 -10.14
CA THR A 47 18.92 -5.50 -9.92
C THR A 47 20.21 -4.76 -9.58
N ALA A 48 20.80 -5.05 -8.43
CA ALA A 48 22.08 -4.48 -7.98
C ALA A 48 22.94 -5.61 -7.41
N ASP A 49 24.21 -5.69 -7.81
CA ASP A 49 25.17 -6.72 -7.36
C ASP A 49 24.65 -8.17 -7.51
N GLY A 50 23.91 -8.43 -8.58
CA GLY A 50 23.28 -9.73 -8.83
C GLY A 50 22.08 -10.05 -7.92
N GLN A 51 21.69 -9.14 -7.04
CA GLN A 51 20.52 -9.27 -6.18
C GLN A 51 19.34 -8.47 -6.73
N GLU A 52 18.18 -9.12 -6.76
CA GLU A 52 16.93 -8.49 -7.15
C GLU A 52 16.26 -7.82 -5.94
N ILE A 53 16.00 -6.53 -6.05
CA ILE A 53 15.30 -5.74 -5.03
C ILE A 53 13.96 -5.31 -5.64
N ARG A 54 12.87 -5.76 -5.03
CA ARG A 54 11.50 -5.33 -5.37
C ARG A 54 10.90 -4.51 -4.25
N ARG A 55 10.29 -3.37 -4.57
CA ARG A 55 9.53 -2.56 -3.60
C ARG A 55 8.25 -2.04 -4.22
N THR A 56 7.24 -1.87 -3.38
CA THR A 56 5.93 -1.37 -3.78
C THR A 56 5.82 0.10 -3.41
N TYR A 57 5.31 0.92 -4.33
CA TYR A 57 5.04 2.34 -4.10
C TYR A 57 3.66 2.69 -4.63
N SER A 58 2.83 3.31 -3.79
CA SER A 58 1.48 3.72 -4.17
C SER A 58 1.52 4.85 -5.21
N ILE A 59 0.63 4.76 -6.18
CA ILE A 59 0.42 5.78 -7.20
C ILE A 59 -0.18 6.99 -6.50
N CYS A 60 0.46 8.16 -6.62
CA CYS A 60 0.00 9.40 -6.01
C CYS A 60 -0.66 10.36 -7.01
N SER A 61 -0.64 10.04 -8.31
CA SER A 61 -1.40 10.77 -9.33
C SER A 61 -2.88 10.36 -9.33
N PRO A 62 -3.80 11.28 -9.69
CA PRO A 62 -5.22 10.95 -9.87
C PRO A 62 -5.42 9.80 -10.87
N ALA A 63 -6.50 9.03 -10.69
CA ALA A 63 -6.88 8.03 -11.68
C ALA A 63 -7.39 8.69 -12.97
N PRO A 64 -7.18 8.08 -14.15
CA PRO A 64 -7.70 8.56 -15.43
C PRO A 64 -9.22 8.39 -15.53
N ASP A 65 -9.94 9.42 -15.99
CA ASP A 65 -11.41 9.37 -16.20
C ASP A 65 -11.79 8.98 -17.64
N GLY A 66 -10.88 9.18 -18.59
CA GLY A 66 -11.04 8.84 -20.01
C GLY A 66 -9.84 8.05 -20.52
N GLU A 67 -9.00 8.69 -21.33
CA GLU A 67 -7.79 8.07 -21.87
C GLU A 67 -6.90 7.50 -20.77
N ALA A 68 -6.34 6.32 -21.03
CA ALA A 68 -5.40 5.70 -20.13
C ALA A 68 -4.14 6.58 -19.95
N PRO A 69 -3.45 6.48 -18.79
CA PRO A 69 -2.53 7.52 -18.37
C PRO A 69 -1.28 7.53 -19.25
N GLY A 70 -0.86 8.73 -19.68
CA GLY A 70 0.42 8.91 -20.36
C GLY A 70 1.62 8.92 -19.41
N THR A 71 1.38 9.18 -18.12
CA THR A 71 2.38 9.17 -17.06
C THR A 71 1.78 8.63 -15.76
N LEU A 72 2.64 8.10 -14.89
CA LEU A 72 2.30 7.69 -13.53
C LEU A 72 3.27 8.34 -12.55
N ARG A 73 2.80 8.69 -11.35
CA ARG A 73 3.65 9.28 -10.31
C ARG A 73 3.61 8.46 -9.03
N VAL A 74 4.76 8.20 -8.45
CA VAL A 74 4.91 7.50 -7.15
C VAL A 74 5.79 8.30 -6.19
N GLY A 75 5.47 8.28 -4.90
CA GLY A 75 6.29 8.90 -3.86
C GLY A 75 7.17 7.88 -3.15
N VAL A 76 8.45 8.18 -3.02
CA VAL A 76 9.43 7.33 -2.33
C VAL A 76 10.02 8.11 -1.16
N ARG A 77 9.87 7.58 0.05
CA ARG A 77 10.55 8.07 1.25
C ARG A 77 11.74 7.18 1.59
N LEU A 78 12.84 7.79 2.02
CA LEU A 78 14.00 7.09 2.52
C LEU A 78 13.64 6.27 3.76
N VAL A 79 13.88 4.96 3.68
CA VAL A 79 13.92 4.07 4.84
C VAL A 79 15.38 3.85 5.18
N GLU A 80 15.73 3.98 6.46
CA GLU A 80 17.10 3.72 6.94
C GLU A 80 17.52 2.28 6.62
N GLY A 81 18.70 2.11 6.02
CA GLY A 81 19.17 0.82 5.51
C GLY A 81 18.39 0.27 4.29
N GLY A 82 17.40 1.00 3.79
CA GLY A 82 16.59 0.59 2.64
C GLY A 82 17.33 0.76 1.31
N ALA A 83 17.66 -0.35 0.65
CA ALA A 83 18.41 -0.34 -0.60
C ALA A 83 17.69 0.41 -1.75
N PHE A 84 16.40 0.12 -2.00
CA PHE A 84 15.66 0.80 -3.07
C PHE A 84 15.35 2.26 -2.74
N SER A 85 14.96 2.57 -1.51
CA SER A 85 14.65 3.96 -1.12
C SER A 85 15.90 4.86 -1.16
N THR A 86 17.08 4.29 -0.87
CA THR A 86 18.37 4.97 -1.05
C THR A 86 18.66 5.22 -2.53
N TYR A 87 18.49 4.18 -3.37
CA TYR A 87 18.62 4.28 -4.82
C TYR A 87 17.72 5.39 -5.39
N ALA A 88 16.44 5.37 -5.05
CA ALA A 88 15.48 6.34 -5.55
C ALA A 88 15.82 7.79 -5.17
N LEU A 89 16.32 8.02 -3.96
CA LEU A 89 16.66 9.36 -3.49
C LEU A 89 18.00 9.88 -4.04
N LYS A 90 18.97 8.98 -4.26
CA LYS A 90 20.38 9.38 -4.47
C LYS A 90 20.91 9.11 -5.87
N GLU A 91 20.32 8.17 -6.60
CA GLU A 91 20.92 7.62 -7.83
C GLU A 91 19.98 7.65 -9.04
N ILE A 92 18.65 7.73 -8.86
CA ILE A 92 17.72 7.85 -10.00
C ILE A 92 17.74 9.27 -10.55
N ASP A 93 17.95 9.38 -11.86
CA ASP A 93 17.91 10.64 -12.60
C ASP A 93 16.89 10.62 -13.76
N LEU A 94 16.64 11.80 -14.32
CA LEU A 94 15.82 11.98 -15.52
C LEU A 94 16.33 11.09 -16.66
N GLY A 95 15.42 10.32 -17.27
CA GLY A 95 15.71 9.48 -18.43
C GLY A 95 16.09 8.04 -18.09
N ASP A 96 16.34 7.72 -16.80
CA ASP A 96 16.58 6.35 -16.36
C ASP A 96 15.41 5.42 -16.67
N GLU A 97 15.69 4.13 -16.84
CA GLU A 97 14.66 3.10 -17.00
C GLU A 97 14.45 2.35 -15.68
N LEU A 98 13.19 2.23 -15.27
CA LEU A 98 12.78 1.39 -14.16
C LEU A 98 11.94 0.22 -14.65
N GLU A 99 12.13 -0.94 -14.04
CA GLU A 99 11.27 -2.10 -14.26
C GLU A 99 10.06 -2.02 -13.32
N VAL A 100 8.86 -1.99 -13.90
CA VAL A 100 7.61 -1.71 -13.19
C VAL A 100 6.55 -2.73 -13.58
N MET A 101 5.87 -3.30 -12.58
CA MET A 101 4.67 -4.12 -12.81
C MET A 101 3.44 -3.23 -13.01
N THR A 102 2.44 -3.76 -13.70
CA THR A 102 1.13 -3.10 -13.83
C THR A 102 0.48 -2.82 -12.46
N PRO A 103 -0.42 -1.83 -12.38
CA PRO A 103 -1.07 -1.43 -11.13
C PRO A 103 -1.76 -2.60 -10.41
N ALA A 104 -1.57 -2.65 -9.10
CA ALA A 104 -2.19 -3.62 -8.21
C ALA A 104 -2.63 -2.95 -6.89
N GLY A 105 -3.30 -3.70 -6.04
CA GLY A 105 -3.75 -3.22 -4.73
C GLY A 105 -5.28 -3.06 -4.64
N ARG A 106 -5.77 -3.09 -3.39
CA ARG A 106 -7.20 -3.08 -3.04
C ARG A 106 -7.61 -1.92 -2.12
N PHE A 107 -6.64 -1.12 -1.66
CA PHE A 107 -6.88 0.09 -0.89
C PHE A 107 -7.44 1.19 -1.81
N THR A 108 -8.69 1.06 -2.20
CA THR A 108 -9.29 1.84 -3.29
C THR A 108 -10.62 2.45 -2.87
N LEU A 109 -10.94 3.61 -3.44
CA LEU A 109 -12.23 4.26 -3.27
C LEU A 109 -12.80 4.65 -4.65
N PRO A 110 -13.79 3.91 -5.18
CA PRO A 110 -14.57 4.36 -6.32
C PRO A 110 -15.23 5.72 -5.99
N PRO A 111 -15.23 6.69 -6.92
CA PRO A 111 -15.92 7.96 -6.70
C PRO A 111 -17.41 7.75 -6.41
N ALA A 112 -17.87 8.26 -5.26
CA ALA A 112 -19.25 8.18 -4.82
C ALA A 112 -19.55 9.36 -3.86
N PRO A 113 -20.80 9.85 -3.82
CA PRO A 113 -21.18 10.92 -2.91
C PRO A 113 -21.11 10.43 -1.47
N GLY A 114 -20.76 11.32 -0.54
CA GLY A 114 -20.59 10.92 0.86
C GLY A 114 -19.56 11.77 1.60
N LEU A 115 -19.34 11.42 2.86
CA LEU A 115 -18.27 11.96 3.69
C LEU A 115 -17.21 10.87 3.92
N TYR A 116 -16.00 11.13 3.47
CA TYR A 116 -14.87 10.22 3.65
C TYR A 116 -13.79 10.87 4.51
N ALA A 117 -13.00 10.06 5.19
CA ALA A 117 -11.87 10.56 5.97
C ALA A 117 -10.64 9.67 5.83
N ALA A 118 -9.46 10.27 5.98
CA ALA A 118 -8.21 9.54 6.04
C ALA A 118 -7.37 9.96 7.23
N VAL A 119 -6.70 8.99 7.85
CA VAL A 119 -5.64 9.23 8.84
C VAL A 119 -4.35 8.68 8.25
N VAL A 120 -3.41 9.58 7.93
CA VAL A 120 -2.16 9.23 7.26
C VAL A 120 -0.93 9.61 8.05
N GLY A 121 0.15 8.83 7.89
CA GLY A 121 1.45 9.10 8.50
C GLY A 121 2.57 9.16 7.48
N GLY A 122 3.27 10.29 7.39
CA GLY A 122 4.43 10.45 6.50
C GLY A 122 4.11 10.09 5.04
N SER A 123 4.80 9.08 4.49
CA SER A 123 4.59 8.63 3.11
C SER A 123 3.23 7.99 2.85
N GLY A 124 2.45 7.64 3.89
CA GLY A 124 1.08 7.12 3.75
C GLY A 124 0.10 8.08 3.06
N ILE A 125 0.51 9.33 2.83
CA ILE A 125 -0.23 10.27 1.99
C ILE A 125 -0.32 9.82 0.52
N THR A 126 0.59 9.00 0.00
CA THR A 126 0.65 8.68 -1.45
C THR A 126 -0.63 8.07 -2.02
N PRO A 127 -1.20 6.95 -1.49
CA PRO A 127 -2.44 6.41 -2.03
C PRO A 127 -3.62 7.35 -1.77
N VAL A 128 -3.62 8.02 -0.60
CA VAL A 128 -4.70 8.92 -0.20
C VAL A 128 -4.75 10.16 -1.09
N LEU A 129 -3.60 10.67 -1.55
CA LEU A 129 -3.54 11.79 -2.49
C LEU A 129 -4.20 11.41 -3.83
N SER A 130 -3.96 10.19 -4.33
CA SER A 130 -4.66 9.66 -5.52
C SER A 130 -6.16 9.53 -5.28
N ILE A 131 -6.57 8.99 -4.12
CA ILE A 131 -7.98 8.87 -3.71
C ILE A 131 -8.68 10.22 -3.67
N VAL A 132 -8.21 11.16 -2.85
CA VAL A 132 -8.91 12.43 -2.62
C VAL A 132 -8.92 13.29 -3.88
N SER A 133 -7.83 13.32 -4.65
CA SER A 133 -7.76 14.09 -5.89
C SER A 133 -8.74 13.53 -6.93
N THR A 134 -8.88 12.22 -7.03
CA THR A 134 -9.82 11.57 -7.96
C THR A 134 -11.26 11.78 -7.51
N LEU A 135 -11.56 11.55 -6.23
CA LEU A 135 -12.89 11.67 -5.67
C LEU A 135 -13.45 13.09 -5.84
N LEU A 136 -12.71 14.10 -5.38
CA LEU A 136 -13.19 15.49 -5.39
C LEU A 136 -13.33 16.06 -6.81
N ALA A 137 -12.51 15.58 -7.75
CA ALA A 137 -12.60 15.99 -9.15
C ALA A 137 -13.82 15.39 -9.87
N ARG A 138 -14.22 14.16 -9.53
CA ARG A 138 -15.27 13.42 -10.26
C ARG A 138 -16.64 13.45 -9.61
N GLU A 139 -16.70 13.64 -8.30
CA GLU A 139 -17.95 13.55 -7.55
C GLU A 139 -18.24 14.86 -6.79
N PRO A 140 -19.10 15.74 -7.34
CA PRO A 140 -19.51 16.99 -6.70
C PRO A 140 -20.09 16.82 -5.29
N GLY A 141 -20.80 15.71 -5.03
CA GLY A 141 -21.43 15.41 -3.75
C GLY A 141 -20.50 14.80 -2.70
N ALA A 142 -19.23 14.56 -3.02
CA ALA A 142 -18.25 14.03 -2.08
C ALA A 142 -17.60 15.13 -1.24
N ARG A 143 -17.38 14.82 0.03
CA ARG A 143 -16.56 15.58 0.98
C ARG A 143 -15.47 14.68 1.56
N PHE A 144 -14.32 15.26 1.87
CA PHE A 144 -13.16 14.51 2.36
C PHE A 144 -12.44 15.26 3.48
N CYS A 145 -12.15 14.57 4.58
CA CYS A 145 -11.31 15.09 5.65
C CYS A 145 -9.99 14.31 5.73
N LEU A 146 -8.88 15.00 5.50
CA LEU A 146 -7.54 14.45 5.63
C LEU A 146 -6.93 14.85 6.97
N ILE A 147 -6.69 13.88 7.85
CA ILE A 147 -5.88 14.03 9.04
C ILE A 147 -4.49 13.46 8.75
N ARG A 148 -3.47 14.32 8.70
CA ARG A 148 -2.09 13.92 8.45
C ARG A 148 -1.21 14.09 9.68
N SER A 149 -0.41 13.08 9.97
CA SER A 149 0.64 13.09 10.99
C SER A 149 2.02 13.07 10.32
N ASP A 150 2.77 14.14 10.54
CA ASP A 150 4.13 14.29 10.04
C ASP A 150 5.09 14.61 11.20
N ARG A 151 6.41 14.46 10.98
CA ARG A 151 7.39 14.77 12.04
C ARG A 151 7.50 16.27 12.23
N THR A 152 7.75 16.97 11.13
CA THR A 152 7.93 18.42 11.02
C THR A 152 7.35 18.88 9.69
N THR A 153 7.07 20.17 9.57
CA THR A 153 6.62 20.79 8.31
C THR A 153 7.62 20.50 7.18
N ALA A 154 8.92 20.64 7.43
CA ALA A 154 9.97 20.37 6.44
C ALA A 154 10.04 18.91 5.96
N SER A 155 9.51 17.96 6.73
CA SER A 155 9.51 16.53 6.40
C SER A 155 8.20 16.03 5.77
N THR A 156 7.30 16.96 5.46
CA THR A 156 5.93 16.72 5.00
C THR A 156 5.89 16.52 3.50
N MET A 157 5.61 15.29 3.06
CA MET A 157 5.52 14.97 1.62
C MET A 157 4.25 15.59 1.00
N PHE A 158 4.35 16.02 -0.26
CA PHE A 158 3.24 16.58 -1.05
C PHE A 158 2.51 17.73 -0.34
N LEU A 159 3.27 18.65 0.25
CA LEU A 159 2.71 19.78 0.99
C LEU A 159 1.92 20.71 0.06
N GLU A 160 2.49 21.04 -1.10
CA GLU A 160 1.89 21.95 -2.09
C GLU A 160 0.65 21.32 -2.73
N GLU A 161 0.71 20.06 -3.16
CA GLU A 161 -0.43 19.40 -3.80
C GLU A 161 -1.63 19.26 -2.86
N VAL A 162 -1.39 19.05 -1.55
CA VAL A 162 -2.46 19.01 -0.56
C VAL A 162 -3.01 20.41 -0.25
N ALA A 163 -2.18 21.45 -0.29
CA ALA A 163 -2.64 22.84 -0.19
C ALA A 163 -3.51 23.23 -1.40
N ASP A 164 -3.10 22.86 -2.62
CA ASP A 164 -3.86 23.09 -3.84
C ASP A 164 -5.25 22.46 -3.80
N LEU A 165 -5.39 21.27 -3.19
CA LEU A 165 -6.70 20.64 -2.99
C LEU A 165 -7.60 21.45 -2.06
N LYS A 166 -7.03 22.05 -1.00
CA LYS A 166 -7.76 22.92 -0.07
C LYS A 166 -8.23 24.19 -0.75
N ASP A 167 -7.38 24.79 -1.57
CA ASP A 167 -7.72 26.03 -2.29
C ASP A 167 -8.74 25.77 -3.40
N ARG A 168 -8.66 24.59 -4.05
CA ARG A 168 -9.61 24.19 -5.10
C ARG A 168 -10.98 23.77 -4.56
N TYR A 169 -11.03 23.17 -3.38
CA TYR A 169 -12.27 22.59 -2.82
C TYR A 169 -12.53 23.05 -1.37
N PRO A 170 -12.63 24.35 -1.08
CA PRO A 170 -12.70 24.87 0.29
C PRO A 170 -13.90 24.37 1.10
N ASP A 171 -15.04 24.11 0.44
CA ASP A 171 -16.27 23.61 1.09
C ASP A 171 -16.34 22.08 1.18
N ARG A 172 -15.44 21.36 0.51
CA ARG A 172 -15.50 19.90 0.36
C ARG A 172 -14.25 19.18 0.87
N PHE A 173 -13.14 19.89 1.06
CA PHE A 173 -11.89 19.32 1.57
C PHE A 173 -11.46 19.99 2.87
N GLN A 174 -11.35 19.18 3.92
CA GLN A 174 -10.80 19.60 5.20
C GLN A 174 -9.41 18.98 5.39
N LEU A 175 -8.44 19.81 5.76
CA LEU A 175 -7.09 19.38 6.12
C LEU A 175 -6.86 19.64 7.61
N VAL A 176 -6.41 18.60 8.32
CA VAL A 176 -5.96 18.66 9.70
C VAL A 176 -4.53 18.12 9.77
N THR A 177 -3.61 18.95 10.25
CA THR A 177 -2.19 18.60 10.37
C THR A 177 -1.81 18.45 11.83
N ALA A 178 -1.14 17.34 12.15
CA ALA A 178 -0.50 17.11 13.44
C ALA A 178 1.00 16.88 13.23
N LEU A 179 1.82 17.69 13.89
CA LEU A 179 3.28 17.55 13.85
C LEU A 179 3.77 16.90 15.14
N SER A 180 4.57 15.83 15.04
CA SER A 180 5.00 15.07 16.21
C SER A 180 6.32 15.52 16.83
N ARG A 181 7.08 16.37 16.13
CA ARG A 181 8.42 16.86 16.54
C ARG A 181 8.59 18.37 16.30
N GLU A 182 7.49 19.09 16.15
CA GLU A 182 7.47 20.53 15.93
C GLU A 182 6.32 21.12 16.76
N GLU A 183 6.63 22.12 17.57
CA GLU A 183 5.60 22.87 18.30
C GLU A 183 4.91 23.85 17.36
N GLN A 184 3.59 23.96 17.51
CA GLN A 184 2.78 24.85 16.69
C GLN A 184 2.18 25.93 17.58
N GLN A 185 2.28 27.19 17.14
CA GLN A 185 1.65 28.32 17.83
C GLN A 185 0.12 28.30 17.69
N ALA A 186 -0.40 27.65 16.65
CA ALA A 186 -1.82 27.46 16.39
C ALA A 186 -2.05 26.09 15.75
N GLY A 187 -3.20 25.46 16.03
CA GLY A 187 -3.54 24.13 15.54
C GLY A 187 -3.52 23.08 16.65
N LEU A 188 -3.27 21.83 16.26
CA LEU A 188 -3.21 20.73 17.22
C LEU A 188 -1.89 20.81 18.03
N PRO A 189 -1.92 20.43 19.32
CA PRO A 189 -0.69 20.32 20.11
C PRO A 189 0.36 19.42 19.45
N SER A 190 1.65 19.61 19.73
CA SER A 190 2.66 18.69 19.21
C SER A 190 2.45 17.28 19.76
N GLY A 191 2.74 16.26 18.95
CA GLY A 191 2.75 14.86 19.40
C GLY A 191 2.30 13.89 18.31
N ARG A 192 2.50 12.59 18.58
CA ARG A 192 1.99 11.53 17.70
C ARG A 192 0.47 11.46 17.79
N LEU A 193 -0.16 10.95 16.73
CA LEU A 193 -1.56 10.55 16.76
C LEU A 193 -1.63 9.09 17.19
N ASP A 194 -1.90 8.86 18.47
CA ASP A 194 -2.18 7.53 19.02
C ASP A 194 -3.69 7.31 19.20
N GLN A 195 -4.06 6.14 19.74
CA GLN A 195 -5.45 5.78 19.96
C GLN A 195 -6.19 6.79 20.85
N GLU A 196 -5.61 7.18 21.98
CA GLU A 196 -6.25 8.09 22.95
C GLU A 196 -6.51 9.44 22.31
N ARG A 197 -5.49 9.99 21.66
CA ARG A 197 -5.58 11.29 21.01
C ARG A 197 -6.57 11.29 19.85
N LEU A 198 -6.59 10.23 19.03
CA LEU A 198 -7.56 10.10 17.95
C LEU A 198 -8.99 9.93 18.48
N ALA A 199 -9.19 9.15 19.55
CA ALA A 199 -10.50 8.98 20.17
C ALA A 199 -11.09 10.30 20.68
N GLY A 200 -10.26 11.21 21.20
CA GLY A 200 -10.68 12.56 21.59
C GLY A 200 -10.85 13.52 20.41
N LEU A 201 -9.98 13.44 19.42
CA LEU A 201 -9.93 14.39 18.30
C LEU A 201 -11.05 14.16 17.27
N LEU A 202 -11.29 12.91 16.88
CA LEU A 202 -12.17 12.61 15.75
C LEU A 202 -13.62 13.10 15.95
N PRO A 203 -14.26 12.92 17.13
CA PRO A 203 -15.62 13.43 17.36
C PRO A 203 -15.73 14.96 17.36
N ALA A 204 -14.63 15.67 17.65
CA ALA A 204 -14.59 17.12 17.60
C ALA A 204 -14.42 17.67 16.18
N LEU A 205 -13.88 16.86 15.26
CA LEU A 205 -13.64 17.25 13.87
C LEU A 205 -14.76 16.83 12.94
N LEU A 206 -15.38 15.67 13.18
CA LEU A 206 -16.25 14.99 12.23
C LEU A 206 -17.45 14.33 12.91
N PRO A 207 -18.61 14.26 12.25
CA PRO A 207 -19.70 13.36 12.65
C PRO A 207 -19.28 11.91 12.31
N VAL A 208 -18.57 11.26 13.25
CA VAL A 208 -17.90 9.96 13.04
C VAL A 208 -18.85 8.87 12.52
N ASP A 209 -20.10 8.88 12.95
CA ASP A 209 -21.16 7.95 12.54
C ASP A 209 -21.64 8.15 11.09
N GLN A 210 -21.49 9.35 10.56
CA GLN A 210 -21.86 9.74 9.20
C GLN A 210 -20.70 9.60 8.19
N VAL A 211 -19.51 9.21 8.63
CA VAL A 211 -18.40 8.94 7.71
C VAL A 211 -18.64 7.60 7.02
N ASP A 212 -18.70 7.62 5.70
CA ASP A 212 -19.00 6.48 4.83
C ASP A 212 -17.80 5.53 4.69
N GLY A 213 -16.58 6.08 4.74
CA GLY A 213 -15.34 5.30 4.68
C GLY A 213 -14.14 6.00 5.31
N TRP A 214 -13.36 5.24 6.06
CA TRP A 214 -12.11 5.64 6.72
C TRP A 214 -10.92 4.96 6.06
N PHE A 215 -9.92 5.75 5.68
CA PHE A 215 -8.72 5.29 4.97
C PHE A 215 -7.47 5.53 5.82
N LEU A 216 -6.88 4.45 6.33
CA LEU A 216 -5.76 4.49 7.25
C LEU A 216 -4.48 4.07 6.53
N CYS A 217 -3.47 4.93 6.47
CA CYS A 217 -2.24 4.58 5.76
C CYS A 217 -0.98 5.17 6.41
N GLY A 218 0.02 4.34 6.67
CA GLY A 218 1.30 4.81 7.22
C GLY A 218 2.04 3.76 8.06
N PRO A 219 2.81 4.21 9.07
CA PRO A 219 3.49 3.30 10.00
C PRO A 219 2.49 2.47 10.80
N TYR A 220 2.86 1.21 11.10
CA TYR A 220 2.02 0.24 11.81
C TYR A 220 1.31 0.83 13.05
N GLY A 221 2.07 1.46 13.95
CA GLY A 221 1.50 1.99 15.20
C GLY A 221 0.45 3.09 15.02
N LEU A 222 0.54 3.89 13.95
CA LEU A 222 -0.48 4.90 13.64
C LEU A 222 -1.75 4.22 13.12
N VAL A 223 -1.62 3.30 12.16
CA VAL A 223 -2.74 2.59 11.54
C VAL A 223 -3.49 1.79 12.59
N GLU A 224 -2.78 1.01 13.41
CA GLU A 224 -3.35 0.20 14.49
C GLU A 224 -4.01 1.09 15.57
N GLY A 225 -3.38 2.19 15.96
CA GLY A 225 -3.97 3.14 16.91
C GLY A 225 -5.25 3.79 16.38
N ALA A 226 -5.26 4.18 15.11
CA ALA A 226 -6.43 4.76 14.45
C ALA A 226 -7.57 3.76 14.29
N GLU A 227 -7.27 2.52 13.90
CA GLU A 227 -8.26 1.44 13.80
C GLU A 227 -8.91 1.18 15.16
N ARG A 228 -8.13 0.99 16.22
CA ARG A 228 -8.67 0.83 17.58
C ARG A 228 -9.51 2.02 18.05
N ALA A 229 -9.09 3.25 17.75
CA ALA A 229 -9.85 4.45 18.10
C ALA A 229 -11.22 4.46 17.41
N LEU A 230 -11.25 4.22 16.09
CA LEU A 230 -12.48 4.16 15.30
C LEU A 230 -13.42 3.04 15.77
N ARG A 231 -12.88 1.86 16.06
CA ARG A 231 -13.65 0.74 16.62
C ARG A 231 -14.24 1.09 17.98
N GLY A 232 -13.47 1.75 18.85
CA GLY A 232 -13.94 2.26 20.14
C GLY A 232 -15.03 3.33 20.03
N LEU A 233 -15.04 4.09 18.93
CA LEU A 233 -16.08 5.05 18.58
C LEU A 233 -17.29 4.43 17.86
N GLY A 234 -17.34 3.10 17.71
CA GLY A 234 -18.47 2.39 17.12
C GLY A 234 -18.46 2.28 15.59
N VAL A 235 -17.36 2.63 14.92
CA VAL A 235 -17.26 2.51 13.47
C VAL A 235 -17.22 1.03 13.05
N ALA A 236 -18.10 0.66 12.12
CA ALA A 236 -18.14 -0.68 11.55
C ALA A 236 -16.84 -1.00 10.79
N ARG A 237 -16.32 -2.21 10.98
CA ARG A 237 -15.04 -2.63 10.37
C ARG A 237 -15.06 -2.56 8.84
N SER A 238 -16.21 -2.82 8.22
CA SER A 238 -16.41 -2.73 6.78
C SER A 238 -16.25 -1.32 6.20
N ARG A 239 -16.28 -0.27 7.05
CA ARG A 239 -16.01 1.13 6.67
C ARG A 239 -14.57 1.55 6.95
N ILE A 240 -13.72 0.67 7.48
CA ILE A 240 -12.33 0.97 7.80
C ILE A 240 -11.46 0.19 6.82
N HIS A 241 -10.71 0.93 6.01
CA HIS A 241 -9.77 0.42 5.02
C HIS A 241 -8.36 0.80 5.47
N GLN A 242 -7.40 -0.12 5.33
CA GLN A 242 -6.04 0.12 5.83
C GLN A 242 -4.96 -0.39 4.87
N GLU A 243 -3.83 0.31 4.83
CA GLU A 243 -2.61 -0.13 4.14
C GLU A 243 -1.38 0.22 5.01
N ILE A 244 -0.49 -0.75 5.25
CA ILE A 244 0.67 -0.59 6.13
C ILE A 244 1.95 -0.58 5.29
N PHE A 245 2.75 0.49 5.40
CA PHE A 245 3.98 0.64 4.60
C PHE A 245 5.22 0.11 5.29
N HIS A 246 5.26 0.21 6.62
CA HIS A 246 6.41 -0.19 7.41
C HIS A 246 5.95 -0.86 8.69
N VAL A 247 6.46 -2.07 8.90
CA VAL A 247 6.32 -2.84 10.14
C VAL A 247 7.72 -3.03 10.67
N ASP A 248 8.02 -2.48 11.84
CA ASP A 248 9.29 -2.75 12.50
C ASP A 248 9.43 -4.26 12.75
N SER A 249 10.66 -4.77 12.61
CA SER A 249 11.00 -6.20 12.68
C SER A 249 10.68 -6.87 14.04
N GLY A 250 10.17 -6.12 15.03
CA GLY A 250 9.82 -6.60 16.36
C GLY A 250 8.53 -7.42 16.46
N ALA A 251 7.72 -7.53 15.40
CA ALA A 251 6.57 -8.45 15.41
C ALA A 251 7.06 -9.91 15.33
N THR A 252 7.12 -10.57 16.47
CA THR A 252 7.50 -11.98 16.60
C THR A 252 6.57 -12.83 15.72
N ALA A 253 7.14 -13.53 14.73
CA ALA A 253 6.39 -14.58 14.06
C ALA A 253 5.97 -15.62 15.11
N PRO A 254 4.76 -16.20 15.02
CA PRO A 254 4.37 -17.33 15.86
C PRO A 254 5.47 -18.41 15.80
N ALA A 255 5.68 -19.12 16.91
CA ALA A 255 6.64 -20.22 16.96
C ALA A 255 6.40 -21.17 15.77
N ALA A 256 7.46 -21.49 15.04
CA ALA A 256 7.38 -22.31 13.83
C ALA A 256 6.74 -23.66 14.17
N ALA A 257 5.49 -23.86 13.76
CA ALA A 257 4.96 -25.21 13.60
C ALA A 257 5.84 -25.89 12.56
N THR A 258 6.47 -27.01 12.91
CA THR A 258 7.22 -27.83 11.96
C THR A 258 6.26 -28.25 10.85
N ALA A 259 6.52 -27.76 9.64
CA ALA A 259 5.85 -28.23 8.44
C ALA A 259 5.94 -29.78 8.39
N PRO A 260 4.88 -30.48 7.92
CA PRO A 260 4.95 -31.92 7.72
C PRO A 260 6.17 -32.30 6.88
N ALA A 261 6.85 -33.37 7.29
CA ALA A 261 7.93 -33.94 6.48
C ALA A 261 7.37 -34.28 5.09
N HIS A 262 8.08 -33.88 4.03
CA HIS A 262 7.70 -34.13 2.63
C HIS A 262 6.47 -33.36 2.11
N SER A 263 6.17 -32.19 2.67
CA SER A 263 5.12 -31.32 2.15
C SER A 263 5.34 -30.94 0.67
N THR A 264 4.26 -30.84 -0.11
CA THR A 264 4.25 -30.42 -1.50
C THR A 264 3.26 -29.28 -1.72
N VAL A 265 3.60 -28.38 -2.65
CA VAL A 265 2.69 -27.33 -3.12
C VAL A 265 2.40 -27.55 -4.60
N THR A 266 1.12 -27.64 -4.92
CA THR A 266 0.61 -27.52 -6.29
C THR A 266 0.21 -26.06 -6.51
N ALA A 267 0.66 -25.43 -7.58
CA ALA A 267 0.29 -24.04 -7.87
C ALA A 267 -0.16 -23.88 -9.32
N ARG A 268 -1.30 -23.21 -9.51
CA ARG A 268 -1.78 -22.77 -10.83
C ARG A 268 -1.48 -21.28 -11.02
N LEU A 269 -0.87 -20.97 -12.15
CA LEU A 269 -0.52 -19.61 -12.56
C LEU A 269 -0.55 -19.52 -14.08
N ASP A 270 -1.30 -18.54 -14.59
CA ASP A 270 -1.56 -18.28 -16.00
C ASP A 270 -2.06 -19.54 -16.72
N GLY A 271 -3.01 -20.25 -16.09
CA GLY A 271 -3.61 -21.49 -16.60
C GLY A 271 -2.68 -22.70 -16.60
N ARG A 272 -1.45 -22.58 -16.10
CA ARG A 272 -0.47 -23.67 -16.01
C ARG A 272 -0.24 -24.08 -14.57
N GLY A 273 -0.35 -25.38 -14.31
CA GLY A 273 -0.11 -25.99 -13.00
C GLY A 273 1.27 -26.65 -12.88
N GLY A 274 1.77 -26.79 -11.67
CA GLY A 274 2.90 -27.66 -11.33
C GLY A 274 2.92 -27.99 -9.84
N THR A 275 3.58 -29.09 -9.48
CA THR A 275 3.68 -29.58 -8.10
C THR A 275 5.13 -29.76 -7.71
N TRP A 276 5.52 -29.22 -6.55
CA TRP A 276 6.91 -29.22 -6.10
C TRP A 276 7.02 -29.49 -4.60
N PRO A 277 8.11 -30.12 -4.14
CA PRO A 277 8.39 -30.29 -2.73
C PRO A 277 8.76 -28.95 -2.07
N VAL A 278 8.16 -28.67 -0.92
CA VAL A 278 8.45 -27.52 -0.07
C VAL A 278 9.67 -27.86 0.80
N ARG A 279 10.71 -27.02 0.76
CA ARG A 279 11.88 -27.21 1.63
C ARG A 279 11.56 -26.78 3.06
N THR A 280 12.26 -27.35 4.04
CA THR A 280 12.08 -27.00 5.45
C THR A 280 12.23 -25.50 5.68
N GLY A 281 11.18 -24.86 6.22
CA GLY A 281 11.15 -23.42 6.50
C GLY A 281 10.95 -22.50 5.30
N GLU A 282 10.78 -23.05 4.10
CA GLU A 282 10.49 -22.29 2.87
C GLU A 282 9.01 -21.89 2.84
N SER A 283 8.73 -20.63 2.50
CA SER A 283 7.34 -20.21 2.25
C SER A 283 6.78 -20.90 1.00
N LEU A 284 5.45 -20.97 0.89
CA LEU A 284 4.81 -21.50 -0.32
C LEU A 284 5.19 -20.67 -1.56
N LEU A 285 5.30 -19.35 -1.44
CA LEU A 285 5.76 -18.51 -2.55
C LEU A 285 7.20 -18.83 -2.96
N ASP A 286 8.14 -19.00 -2.02
CA ASP A 286 9.54 -19.28 -2.36
C ASP A 286 9.66 -20.61 -3.10
N THR A 287 8.89 -21.62 -2.65
CA THR A 287 8.80 -22.91 -3.34
C THR A 287 8.31 -22.75 -4.78
N VAL A 288 7.25 -21.95 -4.98
CA VAL A 288 6.72 -21.66 -6.31
C VAL A 288 7.75 -20.89 -7.14
N LEU A 289 8.39 -19.85 -6.61
CA LEU A 289 9.35 -19.00 -7.32
C LEU A 289 10.58 -19.75 -7.84
N ARG A 290 11.05 -20.79 -7.13
CA ARG A 290 12.15 -21.63 -7.63
C ARG A 290 11.82 -22.35 -8.94
N ASN A 291 10.54 -22.56 -9.23
CA ASN A 291 10.08 -23.34 -10.38
C ASN A 291 9.26 -22.51 -11.37
N ARG A 292 8.66 -21.42 -10.91
CA ARG A 292 7.84 -20.44 -11.63
C ARG A 292 8.28 -19.03 -11.24
N PRO A 293 9.38 -18.51 -11.82
CA PRO A 293 9.90 -17.18 -11.51
C PRO A 293 8.94 -16.03 -11.84
N ASP A 294 7.89 -16.34 -12.61
CA ASP A 294 6.79 -15.47 -13.01
C ASP A 294 5.69 -15.30 -11.94
N ALA A 295 5.77 -16.01 -10.81
CA ALA A 295 4.77 -15.87 -9.75
C ALA A 295 4.72 -14.42 -9.18
N PRO A 296 3.52 -13.87 -8.94
CA PRO A 296 3.37 -12.48 -8.53
C PRO A 296 3.88 -12.26 -7.11
N TYR A 297 4.85 -11.35 -6.93
CA TYR A 297 5.27 -10.85 -5.61
C TYR A 297 5.97 -9.50 -5.70
N ALA A 298 5.97 -8.78 -4.57
CA ALA A 298 6.77 -7.57 -4.37
C ALA A 298 7.49 -7.56 -3.01
N CYS A 299 6.77 -7.41 -1.88
CA CYS A 299 7.41 -7.12 -0.59
C CYS A 299 7.99 -8.34 0.17
N LYS A 300 7.43 -9.55 -0.01
CA LYS A 300 7.67 -10.74 0.83
C LYS A 300 7.52 -10.53 2.36
N GLY A 301 6.86 -9.46 2.79
CA GLY A 301 6.66 -9.10 4.20
C GLY A 301 5.21 -9.11 4.65
N GLY A 302 4.28 -9.57 3.81
CA GLY A 302 2.85 -9.66 4.14
C GLY A 302 2.06 -8.34 4.04
N VAL A 303 2.63 -7.28 3.46
CA VAL A 303 2.02 -5.93 3.44
C VAL A 303 1.44 -5.48 2.10
N CYS A 304 1.95 -5.97 0.96
CA CYS A 304 1.56 -5.44 -0.36
C CYS A 304 0.43 -6.22 -1.05
N GLY A 305 0.10 -7.43 -0.59
CA GLY A 305 -0.94 -8.26 -1.21
C GLY A 305 -0.64 -8.83 -2.59
N THR A 306 0.50 -8.50 -3.24
CA THR A 306 0.81 -8.95 -4.61
C THR A 306 0.85 -10.48 -4.75
N CYS A 307 1.29 -11.20 -3.72
CA CYS A 307 1.36 -12.67 -3.72
C CYS A 307 0.08 -13.36 -3.25
N ARG A 308 -1.06 -12.65 -3.24
CA ARG A 308 -2.36 -13.22 -2.90
C ARG A 308 -2.69 -14.37 -3.83
N ALA A 309 -3.09 -15.50 -3.26
CA ALA A 309 -3.53 -16.69 -3.99
C ALA A 309 -4.76 -17.28 -3.29
N PHE A 310 -5.60 -18.00 -4.03
CA PHE A 310 -6.69 -18.77 -3.47
C PHE A 310 -6.18 -20.14 -3.02
N LEU A 311 -6.47 -20.54 -1.78
CA LEU A 311 -6.20 -21.87 -1.24
C LEU A 311 -7.27 -22.85 -1.73
N VAL A 312 -6.94 -23.66 -2.74
CA VAL A 312 -7.86 -24.63 -3.34
C VAL A 312 -8.05 -25.84 -2.44
N SER A 313 -6.96 -26.34 -1.85
CA SER A 313 -6.98 -27.47 -0.92
C SER A 313 -5.80 -27.45 0.04
N GLY A 314 -5.94 -28.14 1.17
CA GLY A 314 -4.95 -28.17 2.26
C GLY A 314 -5.17 -27.08 3.31
N GLU A 315 -4.24 -26.97 4.25
CA GLU A 315 -4.25 -25.95 5.30
C GLU A 315 -2.88 -25.26 5.35
N VAL A 316 -2.89 -23.95 5.60
CA VAL A 316 -1.69 -23.14 5.68
C VAL A 316 -1.69 -22.27 6.93
N ARG A 317 -0.50 -22.01 7.45
CA ARG A 317 -0.27 -21.03 8.51
C ARG A 317 0.40 -19.82 7.90
N MET A 318 -0.18 -18.63 8.07
CA MET A 318 0.47 -17.38 7.69
C MET A 318 1.30 -16.82 8.85
N ASP A 319 2.57 -16.47 8.60
CA ASP A 319 3.42 -15.80 9.59
C ASP A 319 2.89 -14.41 9.94
N ARG A 320 2.42 -13.68 8.93
CA ARG A 320 1.89 -12.32 9.02
C ARG A 320 0.82 -12.11 7.96
N ASN A 321 -0.21 -11.31 8.28
CA ASN A 321 -1.18 -10.82 7.32
C ASN A 321 -1.50 -9.35 7.64
N PHE A 322 -1.01 -8.44 6.79
CA PHE A 322 -1.31 -7.01 6.87
C PHE A 322 -2.01 -6.50 5.60
N ALA A 323 -2.30 -7.39 4.65
CA ALA A 323 -2.78 -7.01 3.32
C ALA A 323 -4.14 -7.61 2.95
N LEU A 324 -4.53 -8.73 3.54
CA LEU A 324 -5.83 -9.36 3.30
C LEU A 324 -6.78 -9.03 4.43
N GLU A 325 -8.00 -8.66 4.05
CA GLU A 325 -9.13 -8.48 4.96
C GLU A 325 -9.61 -9.82 5.53
N SER A 326 -10.35 -9.79 6.65
CA SER A 326 -10.82 -11.03 7.29
C SER A 326 -11.74 -11.82 6.36
N GLU A 327 -12.63 -11.13 5.65
CA GLU A 327 -13.54 -11.72 4.67
C GLU A 327 -12.78 -12.40 3.52
N GLU A 328 -11.62 -11.86 3.11
CA GLU A 328 -10.78 -12.50 2.10
C GLU A 328 -10.15 -13.79 2.63
N THR A 329 -9.63 -13.76 3.87
CA THR A 329 -9.04 -14.95 4.49
C THR A 329 -10.08 -16.05 4.73
N GLU A 330 -11.28 -15.67 5.17
CA GLU A 330 -12.42 -16.59 5.36
C GLU A 330 -12.92 -17.16 4.02
N ALA A 331 -12.86 -16.36 2.94
CA ALA A 331 -13.15 -16.83 1.59
C ALA A 331 -12.07 -17.76 1.02
N GLY A 332 -10.96 -18.00 1.73
CA GLY A 332 -9.90 -18.91 1.33
C GLY A 332 -8.71 -18.23 0.62
N TYR A 333 -8.58 -16.91 0.67
CA TYR A 333 -7.39 -16.23 0.15
C TYR A 333 -6.26 -16.18 1.18
N VAL A 334 -5.03 -16.37 0.69
CA VAL A 334 -3.82 -16.40 1.51
C VAL A 334 -2.70 -15.58 0.88
N LEU A 335 -1.76 -15.10 1.69
CA LEU A 335 -0.53 -14.49 1.20
C LEU A 335 0.52 -15.58 1.06
N ALA A 336 0.78 -16.05 -0.18
CA ALA A 336 1.72 -17.14 -0.43
C ALA A 336 3.12 -16.87 0.16
N CYS A 337 3.56 -15.60 0.22
CA CYS A 337 4.86 -15.22 0.77
C CYS A 337 4.98 -15.35 2.28
N GLN A 338 3.87 -15.44 3.00
CA GLN A 338 3.84 -15.64 4.45
C GLN A 338 3.28 -17.01 4.82
N SER A 339 2.81 -17.78 3.84
CA SER A 339 2.12 -19.05 4.07
C SER A 339 3.13 -20.21 4.15
N HIS A 340 2.92 -21.07 5.13
CA HIS A 340 3.64 -22.34 5.32
C HIS A 340 2.63 -23.49 5.39
N PRO A 341 2.94 -24.68 4.83
CA PRO A 341 2.01 -25.80 4.83
C PRO A 341 1.79 -26.35 6.25
N VAL A 342 0.52 -26.57 6.60
CA VAL A 342 0.10 -27.35 7.78
C VAL A 342 -0.20 -28.80 7.39
N THR A 343 -0.67 -29.01 6.16
CA THR A 343 -0.90 -30.34 5.56
C THR A 343 0.21 -30.74 4.58
N GLU A 344 0.39 -32.05 4.33
CA GLU A 344 1.39 -32.57 3.39
C GLU A 344 1.17 -32.12 1.94
N GLN A 345 -0.07 -31.83 1.57
CA GLN A 345 -0.42 -31.34 0.24
C GLN A 345 -1.18 -30.03 0.40
N VAL A 346 -0.75 -29.02 -0.35
CA VAL A 346 -1.40 -27.71 -0.44
C VAL A 346 -1.54 -27.34 -1.92
N GLU A 347 -2.70 -26.82 -2.31
CA GLU A 347 -2.95 -26.33 -3.66
C GLU A 347 -3.30 -24.83 -3.64
N LEU A 348 -2.55 -24.05 -4.42
CA LEU A 348 -2.74 -22.61 -4.59
C LEU A 348 -3.14 -22.27 -6.03
N ASP A 349 -4.01 -21.28 -6.17
CA ASP A 349 -4.43 -20.74 -7.46
C ASP A 349 -4.22 -19.23 -7.48
N PHE A 350 -3.23 -18.80 -8.27
CA PHE A 350 -2.89 -17.38 -8.45
C PHE A 350 -3.78 -16.67 -9.47
N ASP A 351 -4.63 -17.41 -10.19
CA ASP A 351 -5.48 -16.87 -11.25
C ASP A 351 -6.86 -16.39 -10.73
N ARG A 352 -7.10 -16.46 -9.41
CA ARG A 352 -8.41 -16.25 -8.76
C ARG A 352 -8.55 -15.01 -7.86
#